data_AF-A0A968IRF0-F1
#
_entry.id   AF-A0A968IRF0-F1
#
_cell.length_a   1.000
_cell.length_b   1.000
_cell.length_c   1.000
_cell.angle_alpha   90.00
_cell.angle_beta   90.00
_cell.angle_gamma   90.00
#
_symmetry.space_group_name_H-M   'P 1'
#
loop_
_entity.id
_entity.type
_entity.pdbx_description
1 polymer ?
#
loop_
_entity_poly.entity_id
_entity_poly.type
_entity_poly.pdbx_seq_one_letter_code
_entity_poly.pdbx_strand_id
1 'polypeptide(L)' 'MGNRVTSAFARYGLCQPGALRHCWAIRAMGFMPDSMAARMMAHTTAVHNQTYKRWLNENQEEEFYRLLMQRTDRPLPPNE' A
#
# COMPACT_ATOMS: atom_id res chain seq x y z
N MET A 1 -2.83 -12.42 12.81
CA MET A 1 -3.90 -13.02 11.96
C MET A 1 -4.37 -14.29 12.65
N GLY A 2 -5.67 -14.49 12.81
CA GLY A 2 -6.21 -15.62 13.59
C GLY A 2 -6.52 -16.86 12.74
N ASN A 3 -6.42 -18.05 13.34
CA ASN A 3 -6.68 -19.34 12.68
C ASN A 3 -7.99 -19.40 11.89
N ARG A 4 -9.06 -18.76 12.39
CA ARG A 4 -10.37 -18.73 11.72
C ARG A 4 -10.31 -18.12 10.31
N VAL A 5 -9.56 -17.03 10.14
CA VAL A 5 -9.42 -16.34 8.85
C VAL A 5 -8.58 -17.19 7.90
N THR A 6 -7.45 -17.73 8.38
CA THR A 6 -6.59 -18.60 7.58
C THR A 6 -7.34 -19.85 7.09
N SER A 7 -8.07 -20.53 7.96
CA SER A 7 -8.87 -21.71 7.58
C SER A 7 -9.96 -21.37 6.57
N ALA A 8 -10.62 -20.22 6.71
CA ALA A 8 -11.65 -19.78 5.76
C ALA A 8 -11.04 -19.51 4.37
N PHE A 9 -9.91 -18.81 4.29
CA PHE A 9 -9.23 -18.54 3.03
C PHE A 9 -8.75 -19.82 2.34
N ALA A 10 -8.18 -20.75 3.11
CA ALA A 10 -7.79 -22.06 2.59
C ALA A 10 -9.00 -22.83 2.04
N ARG A 11 -10.11 -22.85 2.79
CA ARG A 11 -11.37 -23.49 2.35
C ARG A 11 -11.92 -22.89 1.06
N TYR A 12 -11.76 -21.59 0.86
CA TYR A 12 -12.23 -20.88 -0.33
C TYR A 12 -11.24 -20.90 -1.49
N GLY A 13 -10.07 -21.55 -1.36
CA GLY A 13 -9.04 -21.55 -2.40
C GLY A 13 -8.45 -20.17 -2.68
N LEU A 14 -8.49 -19.26 -1.69
CA LEU A 14 -7.94 -17.91 -1.82
C LEU A 14 -6.46 -17.88 -1.42
N CYS A 15 -5.80 -16.75 -1.71
CA CYS A 15 -4.42 -16.50 -1.28
C CYS A 15 -4.26 -16.51 0.25
N GLN A 16 -3.04 -16.45 0.77
CA GLN A 16 -2.86 -16.32 2.21
C GLN A 16 -3.38 -14.95 2.70
N PRO A 17 -4.08 -14.85 3.84
CA PRO A 17 -4.59 -13.56 4.34
C PRO A 17 -3.51 -12.48 4.49
N GLY A 18 -2.28 -12.89 4.81
CA GLY A 18 -1.12 -12.00 4.87
C GLY A 18 -0.76 -11.36 3.52
N ALA A 19 -1.01 -12.05 2.41
CA ALA A 19 -0.80 -11.51 1.07
C ALA A 19 -1.78 -10.37 0.76
N LEU A 20 -3.05 -10.49 1.16
CA LEU A 20 -3.99 -9.37 1.02
C LEU A 20 -3.56 -8.16 1.85
N ARG A 21 -3.11 -8.37 3.09
CA ARG A 21 -2.58 -7.29 3.94
C ARG A 21 -1.38 -6.62 3.27
N HIS A 22 -0.51 -7.40 2.65
CA HIS A 22 0.64 -6.89 1.90
C HIS A 22 0.20 -6.07 0.68
N CYS A 23 -0.66 -6.61 -0.18
CA CYS A 23 -1.15 -5.89 -1.36
C CYS A 23 -1.90 -4.60 -0.99
N TRP A 24 -2.65 -4.61 0.12
CA TRP A 24 -3.28 -3.40 0.64
C TRP A 24 -2.25 -2.34 1.03
N ALA A 25 -1.19 -2.72 1.74
CA ALA A 25 -0.13 -1.78 2.16
C ALA A 25 0.55 -1.10 0.96
N ILE A 26 0.90 -1.90 -0.05
CA ILE A 26 1.51 -1.40 -1.30
C ILE A 26 0.59 -0.41 -2.00
N ARG A 27 -0.69 -0.75 -2.20
CA ARG A 27 -1.64 0.13 -2.87
C ARG A 27 -1.91 1.41 -2.07
N ALA A 28 -2.03 1.31 -0.75
CA ALA A 28 -2.31 2.47 0.09
C ALA A 28 -1.25 3.58 -0.08
N MET A 29 0.05 3.22 -0.18
CA MET A 29 1.12 4.19 -0.41
C MET A 29 0.98 4.98 -1.73
N GLY A 30 0.28 4.43 -2.73
CA GLY A 30 -0.03 5.15 -3.99
C GLY A 30 -1.20 6.12 -3.89
N PHE A 31 -2.05 6.02 -2.86
CA PHE A 31 -3.27 6.84 -2.72
C PHE A 31 -3.23 7.80 -1.52
N MET A 32 -2.40 7.53 -0.51
CA MET A 32 -2.32 8.34 0.70
C MET A 32 -0.89 8.44 1.24
N PRO A 33 -0.60 9.43 2.12
CA PRO A 33 0.71 9.53 2.75
C PRO A 33 1.08 8.27 3.53
N ASP A 34 2.35 7.86 3.45
CA ASP A 34 2.89 6.67 4.15
C ASP A 34 2.55 6.65 5.64
N SER A 35 2.55 7.80 6.32
CA SER A 35 2.22 7.91 7.74
C SER A 35 0.75 7.54 8.03
N MET A 36 -0.15 7.85 7.11
CA MET A 36 -1.56 7.47 7.21
C MET A 36 -1.73 5.97 6.95
N ALA A 37 -1.10 5.45 5.90
CA ALA A 37 -1.11 4.02 5.59
C ALA A 37 -0.54 3.17 6.74
N ALA A 38 0.58 3.61 7.33
CA ALA A 38 1.21 2.97 8.49
C ALA A 38 0.27 2.95 9.71
N ARG A 39 -0.37 4.08 10.02
CA ARG A 39 -1.30 4.20 11.15
C ARG A 39 -2.50 3.25 11.02
N MET A 40 -3.06 3.12 9.82
CA MET A 40 -4.17 2.18 9.56
C MET A 40 -3.78 0.71 9.76
N MET A 41 -2.48 0.40 9.69
CA MET A 41 -1.95 -0.94 9.97
C MET A 41 -1.48 -1.13 11.41
N ALA A 42 -1.59 -0.08 12.25
CA ALA A 42 -1.00 -0.01 13.59
C ALA A 42 0.53 -0.17 13.57
N HIS A 43 1.20 0.40 12.56
CA HIS A 43 2.65 0.44 12.45
C HIS A 43 3.16 1.89 12.58
N THR A 44 4.44 2.05 12.92
CA THR A 44 5.15 3.31 12.67
C THR A 44 5.44 3.45 11.17
N THR A 45 5.61 4.68 10.68
CA THR A 45 5.97 4.93 9.27
C THR A 45 7.26 4.20 8.87
N ALA A 46 8.25 4.16 9.77
CA ALA A 46 9.52 3.47 9.54
C ALA A 46 9.32 1.95 9.33
N VAL A 47 8.55 1.29 10.21
CA VAL A 47 8.26 -0.15 10.10
C VAL A 47 7.47 -0.45 8.83
N HIS A 48 6.46 0.37 8.52
CA HIS A 48 5.68 0.21 7.31
C HIS A 48 6.57 0.29 6.06
N ASN A 49 7.39 1.33 5.97
CA ASN A 49 8.26 1.55 4.83
C ASN A 49 9.31 0.44 4.69
N GLN A 50 9.96 0.04 5.78
CA GLN A 50 10.93 -1.06 5.77
C GLN A 50 10.30 -2.38 5.32
N THR A 51 9.05 -2.64 5.75
CA THR A 51 8.35 -3.89 5.43
C THR A 51 7.88 -3.94 3.98
N TYR A 52 7.36 -2.83 3.46
CA TYR A 52 6.61 -2.82 2.21
C TYR A 52 7.32 -2.13 1.04
N LYS A 53 8.09 -1.06 1.24
CA LYS A 53 8.69 -0.30 0.11
C LYS A 53 9.63 -1.14 -0.74
N ARG A 54 10.37 -2.08 -0.15
CA ARG A 54 11.26 -2.99 -0.90
C ARG A 54 10.54 -3.88 -1.92
N TRP A 55 9.22 -3.97 -1.87
CA TRP A 55 8.39 -4.77 -2.78
C TRP A 55 7.71 -3.93 -3.84
N LEU A 56 7.93 -2.60 -3.83
CA LEU A 56 7.58 -1.75 -4.95
C LEU A 56 8.49 -2.09 -6.13
N ASN A 57 7.88 -2.29 -7.29
CA ASN A 57 8.59 -2.41 -8.56
C ASN A 57 8.36 -1.17 -9.41
N GLU A 58 9.20 -0.99 -10.44
CA GLU A 58 9.17 0.16 -11.34
C GLU A 58 7.78 0.40 -11.96
N ASN A 59 7.06 -0.68 -12.32
CA ASN A 59 5.71 -0.56 -12.88
C ASN A 59 4.71 0.04 -11.87
N GLN A 60 4.82 -0.34 -10.60
CA GLN A 60 3.97 0.23 -9.53
C GLN A 60 4.33 1.68 -9.25
N GLU A 61 5.61 2.02 -9.25
CA GLU A 61 6.05 3.41 -9.10
C GLU A 61 5.54 4.29 -10.25
N GLU A 62 5.60 3.80 -11.48
CA GLU A 62 5.07 4.52 -12.65
C GLU A 62 3.54 4.68 -12.58
N GLU A 63 2.82 3.62 -12.17
CA GLU A 63 1.37 3.69 -11.97
C GLU A 63 1.01 4.72 -10.90
N PHE A 64 1.71 4.72 -9.77
CA PHE A 64 1.49 5.68 -8.69
C PHE A 64 1.82 7.10 -9.13
N TYR A 65 2.91 7.29 -9.87
CA TYR A 65 3.27 8.58 -10.46
C TYR A 65 2.16 9.07 -11.40
N ARG A 66 1.64 8.20 -12.28
CA ARG A 66 0.56 8.54 -13.20
C ARG A 66 -0.71 8.94 -12.45
N LEU A 67 -1.09 8.20 -11.42
CA LEU A 67 -2.23 8.54 -10.56
C LEU A 67 -2.05 9.89 -9.85
N LEU A 68 -0.83 10.17 -9.36
CA LEU A 68 -0.50 11.46 -8.74
C LEU A 68 -0.53 12.61 -9.75
N MET A 69 -0.08 12.40 -10.99
CA MET A 69 -0.13 13.40 -12.06
C MET A 69 -1.56 13.71 -12.50
N GLN A 70 -2.48 12.75 -12.39
CA GLN A 70 -3.90 12.93 -12.71
C GLN A 70 -4.69 13.66 -11.62
N ARG A 71 -4.13 13.83 -10.42
CA ARG A 71 -4.79 14.57 -9.33
C ARG A 71 -4.88 16.05 -9.66
N THR A 72 -6.11 16.57 -9.69
CA THR A 72 -6.41 17.99 -9.93
C THR A 72 -5.95 18.90 -8.79
N ASP A 73 -5.78 18.36 -7.58
CA ASP A 73 -5.35 19.08 -6.38
C ASP A 73 -3.84 19.02 -6.13
N ARG A 74 -3.05 18.52 -7.09
CA ARG A 74 -1.59 18.40 -6.91
C ARG A 74 -0.93 19.79 -6.84
N PRO A 75 0.08 19.99 -5.97
CA PRO A 75 0.87 21.21 -5.97
C PRO A 75 1.55 21.38 -7.33
N LEU A 76 1.38 22.55 -7.93
CA LEU A 76 2.03 22.93 -9.18
C LEU A 76 3.42 23.51 -8.89
N PRO A 77 4.37 23.39 -9.83
CA PRO A 77 5.65 24.09 -9.72
C PRO A 77 5.40 25.61 -9.57
N PRO A 78 6.31 26.34 -8.89
CA PRO A 78 6.22 27.79 -8.83
C PRO A 78 6.17 28.39 -10.24
N ASN A 79 5.38 29.45 -10.42
CA ASN A 79 5.45 30.23 -11.65
C ASN A 79 6.80 30.98 -11.66
N GLU A 80 7.51 30.93 -12.79
CA GLU A 80 8.71 31.74 -13.04
C GLU A 80 8.42 33.25 -13.01
#